data_AF-A0A2W4MM63-F1
#
_entry.id   AF-A0A2W4MM63-F1
#
_cell.length_a   1.000
_cell.length_b   1.000
_cell.length_c   1.000
_cell.angle_alpha   90.00
_cell.angle_beta   90.00
_cell.angle_gamma   90.00
#
_symmetry.space_group_name_H-M   'P 1'
#
loop_
_entity.id
_entity.type
_entity.pdbx_description
1 polymer ?
#
loop_
_entity_poly.entity_id
_entity_poly.type
_entity_poly.pdbx_seq_one_letter_code
_entity_poly.pdbx_strand_id
1 'polypeptide(L)'
;MEPERHETYERIPWEALEARRTDPGRVVIVVSVAVALGALAFSFMRNQTAAPPQPLARDPAGPPVPVPPAPPVQQPVPQTAAPPPTAITEADLYAVEPERLAAAAAAHAEWFAIEYVSADGSQASRDTLASLLPAGVPLPEVPEGVQVYVDWAGAMTVTEVAPLTYEVEVLVRSLVSSPDGAFTRQPPRRVLVEVAVSTEGAPRVTRPPTVSAGEAAAPQPMALGALPESLKAEVEAAHGPVVGGEPLPSGGWRVVVMATDPDGVRRPRTVVVGP
;
A
#
# COMPACT_ATOMS: atom_id res chain seq x y z
N MET A 1 -65.64 -8.79 -13.97
CA MET A 1 -65.51 -7.35 -13.64
C MET A 1 -64.55 -7.26 -12.47
N GLU A 2 -63.27 -7.04 -12.76
CA GLU A 2 -62.27 -6.79 -11.72
C GLU A 2 -62.17 -5.28 -11.48
N PRO A 3 -62.00 -4.83 -10.22
CA PRO A 3 -61.88 -3.42 -9.92
C PRO A 3 -60.52 -2.87 -10.38
N GLU A 4 -60.56 -1.71 -11.04
CA GLU A 4 -59.38 -0.97 -11.48
C GLU A 4 -58.46 -0.64 -10.30
N ARG A 5 -57.24 -1.18 -10.31
CA ARG A 5 -56.18 -0.79 -9.38
C ARG A 5 -55.78 0.64 -9.69
N HIS A 6 -56.19 1.58 -8.83
CA HIS A 6 -55.68 2.94 -8.86
C HIS A 6 -54.21 2.92 -8.39
N GLU A 7 -53.27 3.01 -9.34
CA GLU A 7 -51.87 3.27 -9.04
C GLU A 7 -51.72 4.73 -8.60
N THR A 8 -51.64 4.94 -7.29
CA THR A 8 -51.27 6.23 -6.71
C THR A 8 -49.77 6.43 -6.95
N TYR A 9 -49.41 7.27 -7.92
CA TYR A 9 -48.03 7.70 -8.12
C TYR A 9 -47.64 8.63 -6.95
N GLU A 10 -46.87 8.12 -5.99
CA GLU A 10 -46.18 8.96 -5.02
C GLU A 10 -45.20 9.87 -5.77
N ARG A 11 -45.60 11.13 -5.91
CA ARG A 11 -44.78 12.17 -6.52
C ARG A 11 -43.68 12.53 -5.51
N ILE A 12 -42.54 11.85 -5.59
CA ILE A 12 -41.34 12.25 -4.84
C ILE A 12 -40.97 13.66 -5.33
N PRO A 13 -41.09 14.71 -4.49
CA PRO A 13 -40.73 16.05 -4.91
C PRO A 13 -39.22 16.08 -5.15
N TRP A 14 -38.79 16.58 -6.31
CA TRP A 14 -37.36 16.71 -6.63
C TRP A 14 -36.58 17.48 -5.56
N GLU A 15 -37.24 18.38 -4.85
CA GLU A 15 -36.77 19.13 -3.67
C GLU A 15 -36.18 18.21 -2.57
N ALA A 16 -36.68 16.98 -2.42
CA ALA A 16 -36.25 16.04 -1.38
C ALA A 16 -34.92 15.34 -1.71
N LEU A 17 -34.47 15.38 -2.97
CA LEU A 17 -33.20 14.77 -3.40
C LEU A 17 -31.99 15.71 -3.23
N GLU A 18 -32.22 17.01 -3.02
CA GLU A 18 -31.13 17.98 -2.79
C GLU A 18 -30.70 18.06 -1.32
N ALA A 19 -31.56 17.65 -0.38
CA ALA A 19 -31.33 17.81 1.07
C ALA A 19 -30.27 16.88 1.68
N ARG A 20 -29.59 16.03 0.88
CA ARG A 20 -28.56 15.09 1.38
C ARG A 20 -27.26 15.08 0.57
N ARG A 21 -26.93 16.16 -0.14
CA ARG A 21 -25.53 16.39 -0.51
C ARG A 21 -24.77 16.78 0.74
N THR A 22 -24.08 15.82 1.35
CA THR A 22 -23.00 16.10 2.30
C THR A 22 -22.05 17.06 1.61
N ASP A 23 -22.00 18.30 2.11
CA ASP A 23 -21.15 19.35 1.57
C ASP A 23 -19.70 18.81 1.46
N PRO A 24 -19.14 18.68 0.25
CA PRO A 24 -17.79 18.16 0.06
C PRO A 24 -16.75 19.01 0.81
N GLY A 25 -17.02 20.30 1.02
CA GLY A 25 -16.19 21.18 1.86
C GLY A 25 -16.18 20.75 3.33
N ARG A 26 -17.31 20.29 3.88
CA ARG A 26 -17.36 19.74 5.25
C ARG A 26 -16.60 18.44 5.40
N VAL A 27 -16.65 17.56 4.40
CA VAL A 27 -15.88 16.30 4.42
C VAL A 27 -14.39 16.60 4.39
N VAL A 28 -13.94 17.52 3.53
CA VAL A 28 -12.54 17.95 3.47
C VAL A 28 -12.09 18.62 4.78
N ILE A 29 -12.93 19.43 5.42
CA ILE A 29 -12.61 20.03 6.73
C ILE A 29 -12.50 18.95 7.81
N VAL A 30 -13.43 18.00 7.87
CA VAL A 30 -13.39 16.91 8.87
C VAL A 30 -12.16 16.02 8.68
N VAL A 31 -11.82 15.67 7.44
CA VAL A 31 -10.62 14.89 7.12
C VAL A 31 -9.35 15.66 7.45
N SER A 32 -9.27 16.94 7.09
CA SER A 32 -8.13 17.81 7.40
C SER A 32 -7.92 17.96 8.91
N VAL A 33 -9.00 18.15 9.67
CA VAL A 33 -8.96 18.23 11.14
C VAL A 33 -8.53 16.89 11.74
N ALA A 34 -9.02 15.76 11.22
CA ALA A 34 -8.61 14.44 11.70
C ALA A 34 -7.11 14.15 11.41
N VAL A 35 -6.61 14.53 10.23
CA VAL A 35 -5.18 14.39 9.87
C VAL A 35 -4.32 15.31 10.73
N ALA A 36 -4.73 16.56 10.94
CA ALA A 36 -4.01 17.50 11.80
C ALA A 36 -3.99 17.03 13.27
N LEU A 37 -5.10 16.53 13.80
CA LEU A 37 -5.16 15.95 15.15
C LEU A 37 -4.34 14.66 15.27
N GLY A 38 -4.32 13.82 14.24
CA GLY A 38 -3.47 12.62 14.17
C GLY A 38 -1.98 12.97 14.18
N ALA A 39 -1.57 13.96 13.39
CA ALA A 39 -0.19 14.46 13.38
C ALA A 39 0.21 15.11 14.72
N LEU A 40 -0.72 15.84 15.36
CA LEU A 40 -0.48 16.45 16.67
C LEU A 40 -0.36 15.38 17.76
N ALA A 41 -1.25 14.38 17.79
CA ALA A 41 -1.20 13.27 18.73
C ALA A 41 0.09 12.44 18.56
N PHE A 42 0.50 12.18 17.32
CA PHE A 42 1.77 11.52 17.02
C PHE A 42 2.98 12.34 17.52
N SER A 43 2.94 13.67 17.36
CA SER A 43 3.97 14.57 17.86
C SER A 43 4.05 14.60 19.39
N PHE A 44 2.91 14.62 20.10
CA PHE A 44 2.89 14.52 21.56
C PHE A 44 3.34 13.16 22.07
N MET A 45 2.99 12.06 21.39
CA MET A 45 3.40 10.72 21.79
C MET A 45 4.91 10.50 21.60
N ARG A 46 5.52 11.15 20.61
CA ARG A 46 6.97 11.12 20.36
C ARG A 46 7.79 11.98 21.34
N ASN A 47 7.18 13.02 21.92
CA ASN A 47 7.84 13.97 22.83
C ASN A 47 7.60 13.72 24.33
N GLN A 48 6.94 12.63 24.73
CA GLN A 48 6.89 12.25 26.15
C GLN A 48 8.23 11.63 26.57
N THR A 49 9.09 12.47 27.14
CA THR A 49 10.24 12.01 27.93
C THR A 49 9.71 11.25 29.15
N ALA A 50 9.98 9.94 29.19
CA ALA A 50 9.76 9.14 30.38
C ALA A 50 10.51 9.77 31.56
N ALA A 51 9.85 9.89 32.70
CA ALA A 51 10.46 10.37 33.94
C ALA A 51 11.71 9.53 34.26
N PRO A 52 12.82 10.15 34.71
CA PRO A 52 14.04 9.41 35.01
C PRO A 52 13.78 8.40 36.13
N PRO A 53 14.33 7.16 36.03
CA PRO A 53 14.23 6.19 37.12
C PRO A 53 14.94 6.74 38.36
N GLN A 54 14.27 6.64 39.52
CA GLN A 54 14.87 6.99 40.80
C GLN A 54 16.11 6.10 41.08
N PRO A 55 17.22 6.66 41.59
CA PRO A 55 18.36 5.85 41.95
C PRO A 55 18.04 4.96 43.16
N LEU A 56 18.19 3.64 42.98
CA LEU A 56 18.22 2.67 44.07
C LEU A 56 19.32 3.07 45.06
N ALA A 57 18.89 3.40 46.28
CA ALA A 57 19.78 3.71 47.39
C ALA A 57 20.74 2.53 47.66
N ARG A 58 22.02 2.85 47.73
CA ARG A 58 23.11 1.94 48.08
C ARG A 58 23.18 1.84 49.59
N ASP A 59 22.66 0.77 50.18
CA ASP A 59 22.86 0.49 51.60
C ASP A 59 24.31 -0.01 51.84
N PRO A 60 25.05 0.56 52.81
CA PRO A 60 26.40 0.14 53.14
C PRO A 60 26.41 -1.11 54.03
N ALA A 61 27.44 -1.91 53.84
CA ALA A 61 27.73 -3.14 54.56
C ALA A 61 27.80 -2.96 56.10
N GLY A 62 27.12 -3.86 56.82
CA GLY A 62 27.28 -4.11 58.26
C GLY A 62 27.88 -5.51 58.53
N PRO A 63 28.49 -5.77 59.70
CA PRO A 63 29.48 -6.83 59.93
C PRO A 63 28.90 -8.25 60.20
N PRO A 64 29.73 -9.31 60.20
CA PRO A 64 29.32 -10.70 59.91
C PRO A 64 28.87 -11.48 61.15
N VAL A 65 27.97 -12.45 60.96
CA VAL A 65 27.48 -13.37 62.01
C VAL A 65 27.37 -14.81 61.42
N PRO A 66 27.71 -15.88 62.17
CA PRO A 66 28.30 -17.11 61.62
C PRO A 66 27.33 -18.20 61.13
N VAL A 67 27.88 -19.09 60.30
CA VAL A 67 27.27 -20.23 59.60
C VAL A 67 26.76 -21.34 60.52
N PRO A 68 25.56 -21.90 60.29
CA PRO A 68 25.16 -23.25 60.71
C PRO A 68 25.13 -24.26 59.54
N PRO A 69 25.23 -25.58 59.81
CA PRO A 69 25.59 -26.62 58.84
C PRO A 69 24.48 -27.03 57.85
N ALA A 70 24.93 -27.57 56.71
CA ALA A 70 24.14 -27.92 55.52
C ALA A 70 23.17 -29.11 55.67
N PRO A 71 22.00 -29.08 55.00
CA PRO A 71 21.22 -30.27 54.62
C PRO A 71 21.53 -30.73 53.17
N PRO A 72 21.06 -31.92 52.75
CA PRO A 72 21.75 -32.77 51.77
C PRO A 72 21.63 -32.33 50.30
N VAL A 73 22.63 -32.75 49.52
CA VAL A 73 22.79 -32.54 48.07
C VAL A 73 21.56 -33.06 47.31
N GLN A 74 20.71 -32.15 46.84
CA GLN A 74 19.78 -32.44 45.75
C GLN A 74 20.53 -32.31 44.42
N GLN A 75 20.46 -33.36 43.60
CA GLN A 75 21.02 -33.37 42.25
C GLN A 75 20.41 -32.22 41.43
N PRO A 76 21.21 -31.35 40.79
CA PRO A 76 20.66 -30.30 39.94
C PRO A 76 20.06 -30.93 38.68
N VAL A 77 18.74 -30.79 38.53
CA VAL A 77 18.04 -30.92 37.25
C VAL A 77 18.69 -29.95 36.25
N PRO A 78 18.94 -30.32 34.98
CA PRO A 78 19.49 -29.39 34.01
C PRO A 78 18.49 -28.26 33.77
N GLN A 79 18.79 -27.09 34.32
CA GLN A 79 18.08 -25.86 34.01
C GLN A 79 18.52 -25.44 32.61
N THR A 80 17.61 -25.53 31.64
CA THR A 80 17.78 -24.87 30.35
C THR A 80 18.02 -23.38 30.63
N ALA A 81 19.24 -22.92 30.42
CA ALA A 81 19.59 -21.52 30.61
C ALA A 81 18.67 -20.66 29.73
N ALA A 82 17.97 -19.71 30.33
CA ALA A 82 17.27 -18.68 29.58
C ALA A 82 18.32 -17.98 28.70
N PRO A 83 18.00 -17.67 27.43
CA PRO A 83 18.93 -16.93 26.58
C PRO A 83 19.32 -15.63 27.30
N PRO A 84 20.61 -15.25 27.26
CA PRO A 84 21.06 -14.04 27.93
C PRO A 84 20.25 -12.84 27.40
N PRO A 85 19.90 -11.87 28.26
CA PRO A 85 19.21 -10.68 27.80
C PRO A 85 20.06 -9.99 26.73
N THR A 86 19.44 -9.64 25.60
CA THR A 86 20.09 -8.91 24.53
C THR A 86 20.66 -7.62 25.10
N ALA A 87 21.98 -7.49 25.11
CA ALA A 87 22.65 -6.28 25.57
C ALA A 87 22.49 -5.20 24.50
N ILE A 88 21.51 -4.32 24.68
CA ILE A 88 21.32 -3.11 23.87
C ILE A 88 22.24 -2.03 24.45
N THR A 89 23.14 -1.50 23.64
CA THR A 89 24.03 -0.39 24.01
C THR A 89 23.36 0.97 23.75
N GLU A 90 23.86 2.04 24.36
CA GLU A 90 23.38 3.40 24.06
C GLU A 90 23.56 3.76 22.57
N ALA A 91 24.59 3.21 21.90
CA ALA A 91 24.79 3.37 20.46
C ALA A 91 23.66 2.70 19.64
N ASP A 92 23.13 1.57 20.10
CA ASP A 92 22.03 0.87 19.43
C ASP A 92 20.69 1.62 19.53
N LEU A 93 20.50 2.43 20.58
CA LEU A 93 19.33 3.31 20.72
C LEU A 93 19.34 4.48 19.72
N TYR A 94 20.52 4.89 19.24
CA TYR A 94 20.68 5.95 18.25
C TYR A 94 20.91 5.43 16.83
N ALA A 95 21.10 4.11 16.65
CA ALA A 95 21.26 3.50 15.35
C ALA A 95 19.92 3.53 14.59
N VAL A 96 19.91 4.19 13.42
CA VAL A 96 18.76 4.10 12.52
C VAL A 96 18.79 2.73 11.84
N GLU A 97 17.72 1.97 11.99
CA GLU A 97 17.55 0.67 11.32
C GLU A 97 17.61 0.86 9.80
N PRO A 98 18.51 0.14 9.08
CA PRO A 98 18.64 0.24 7.63
C PRO A 98 17.34 -0.01 6.86
N GLU A 99 16.49 -0.90 7.37
CA GLU A 99 15.17 -1.19 6.78
C GLU A 99 14.25 0.03 6.81
N ARG A 100 14.32 0.86 7.86
CA ARG A 100 13.52 2.09 7.93
C ARG A 100 14.03 3.14 6.93
N LEU A 101 15.33 3.20 6.69
CA LEU A 101 15.93 4.09 5.69
C LEU A 101 15.52 3.67 4.28
N ALA A 102 15.58 2.37 3.98
CA ALA A 102 15.12 1.81 2.71
C ALA A 102 13.62 2.06 2.48
N ALA A 103 12.78 1.87 3.51
CA ALA A 103 11.35 2.16 3.44
C ALA A 103 11.06 3.67 3.23
N ALA A 104 11.81 4.54 3.90
CA ALA A 104 11.70 5.99 3.69
C ALA A 104 12.12 6.41 2.28
N ALA A 105 13.20 5.82 1.74
CA ALA A 105 13.61 6.04 0.37
C ALA A 105 12.55 5.56 -0.63
N ALA A 106 11.96 4.38 -0.40
CA ALA A 106 10.89 3.82 -1.23
C ALA A 106 9.66 4.73 -1.27
N ALA A 107 9.16 5.15 -0.10
CA ALA A 107 8.01 6.02 0.00
C ALA A 107 8.25 7.39 -0.66
N HIS A 108 9.46 7.95 -0.52
CA HIS A 108 9.81 9.21 -1.18
C HIS A 108 9.91 9.05 -2.70
N ALA A 109 10.49 7.94 -3.18
CA ALA A 109 10.58 7.64 -4.60
C ALA A 109 9.19 7.44 -5.23
N GLU A 110 8.27 6.75 -4.54
CA GLU A 110 6.88 6.59 -4.99
C GLU A 110 6.17 7.93 -5.11
N TRP A 111 6.27 8.78 -4.09
CA TRP A 111 5.70 10.13 -4.14
C TRP A 111 6.30 10.95 -5.29
N PHE A 112 7.63 10.97 -5.41
CA PHE A 112 8.30 11.65 -6.51
C PHE A 112 7.84 11.14 -7.88
N ALA A 113 7.73 9.82 -8.06
CA ALA A 113 7.30 9.24 -9.33
C ALA A 113 5.85 9.59 -9.67
N ILE A 114 4.96 9.69 -8.67
CA ILE A 114 3.59 10.18 -8.85
C ILE A 114 3.59 11.62 -9.36
N GLU A 115 4.31 12.52 -8.69
CA GLU A 115 4.37 13.94 -9.08
C GLU A 115 5.06 14.13 -10.43
N TYR A 116 6.13 13.37 -10.70
CA TYR A 116 6.92 13.48 -11.93
C TYR A 116 6.13 13.01 -13.17
N VAL A 117 5.29 11.97 -13.03
CA VAL A 117 4.50 11.43 -14.14
C VAL A 117 3.16 12.14 -14.29
N SER A 118 2.61 12.68 -13.21
CA SER A 118 1.32 13.37 -13.24
C SER A 118 1.40 14.72 -13.96
N ALA A 119 0.32 15.06 -14.66
CA ALA A 119 0.13 16.35 -15.28
C ALA A 119 -1.34 16.71 -15.22
N ASP A 120 -1.76 17.46 -14.20
CA ASP A 120 -3.17 17.82 -13.97
C ASP A 120 -3.47 19.29 -14.33
N GLY A 121 -2.45 20.05 -14.74
CA GLY A 121 -2.55 21.49 -15.03
C GLY A 121 -2.54 22.39 -13.79
N SER A 122 -2.43 21.82 -12.58
CA SER A 122 -2.40 22.55 -11.32
C SER A 122 -1.04 23.22 -11.10
N GLN A 123 -1.05 24.50 -10.73
CA GLN A 123 0.18 25.19 -10.33
C GLN A 123 0.76 24.59 -9.05
N ALA A 124 -0.08 24.15 -8.11
CA ALA A 124 0.38 23.53 -6.87
C ALA A 124 1.14 22.22 -7.13
N SER A 125 0.67 21.39 -8.08
CA SER A 125 1.35 20.15 -8.46
C SER A 125 2.70 20.45 -9.13
N ARG A 126 2.77 21.50 -9.97
CA ARG A 126 4.04 21.96 -10.57
C ARG A 126 5.03 22.47 -9.50
N ASP A 127 4.55 23.24 -8.53
CA ASP A 127 5.39 23.77 -7.44
C ASP A 127 5.88 22.64 -6.54
N THR A 128 5.03 21.64 -6.24
CA THR A 128 5.42 20.43 -5.52
C THR A 128 6.51 19.68 -6.28
N LEU A 129 6.33 19.39 -7.57
CA LEU A 129 7.36 18.72 -8.37
C LEU A 129 8.67 19.52 -8.42
N ALA A 130 8.58 20.85 -8.55
CA ALA A 130 9.76 21.73 -8.55
C ALA A 130 10.54 21.64 -7.23
N SER A 131 9.84 21.44 -6.11
CA SER A 131 10.47 21.28 -4.79
C SER A 131 11.15 19.91 -4.59
N LEU A 132 10.72 18.89 -5.35
CA LEU A 132 11.27 17.54 -5.27
C LEU A 132 12.45 17.32 -6.23
N LEU A 133 12.50 18.07 -7.33
CA LEU A 133 13.59 17.96 -8.30
C LEU A 133 14.90 18.55 -7.74
N PRO A 134 16.05 17.98 -8.12
CA PRO A 134 17.33 18.60 -7.84
C PRO A 134 17.42 20.01 -8.44
N ALA A 135 18.10 20.91 -7.75
CA ALA A 135 18.26 22.29 -8.19
C ALA A 135 18.86 22.35 -9.61
N GLY A 136 18.26 23.18 -10.47
CA GLY A 136 18.68 23.36 -11.87
C GLY A 136 18.11 22.35 -12.87
N VAL A 137 17.34 21.35 -12.42
CA VAL A 137 16.62 20.43 -13.31
C VAL A 137 15.32 21.09 -13.77
N PRO A 138 15.06 21.21 -15.09
CA PRO A 138 13.82 21.77 -15.58
C PRO A 138 12.62 20.84 -15.31
N LEU A 139 11.44 21.44 -15.15
CA LEU A 139 10.18 20.71 -15.07
C LEU A 139 9.83 20.05 -16.42
N PRO A 140 9.07 18.93 -16.43
CA PRO A 140 8.54 18.35 -17.65
C PRO A 140 7.65 19.32 -18.43
N GLU A 141 7.80 19.35 -19.75
CA GLU A 141 6.92 20.11 -20.64
C GLU A 141 5.65 19.32 -20.92
N VAL A 142 4.49 19.92 -20.63
CA VAL A 142 3.18 19.31 -20.85
C VAL A 142 2.48 20.03 -22.00
N PRO A 143 2.16 19.35 -23.11
CA PRO A 143 1.39 19.95 -24.19
C PRO A 143 0.03 20.45 -23.73
N GLU A 144 -0.48 21.51 -24.35
CA GLU A 144 -1.78 22.08 -24.02
C GLU A 144 -2.91 21.04 -24.17
N GLY A 145 -3.82 21.00 -23.19
CA GLY A 145 -4.95 20.08 -23.17
C GLY A 145 -4.62 18.63 -22.80
N VAL A 146 -3.35 18.29 -22.53
CA VAL A 146 -2.96 16.96 -22.07
C VAL A 146 -3.06 16.89 -20.55
N GLN A 147 -3.76 15.88 -20.04
CA GLN A 147 -3.75 15.54 -18.63
C GLN A 147 -3.33 14.09 -18.43
N VAL A 148 -2.46 13.87 -17.44
CA VAL A 148 -1.94 12.56 -17.06
C VAL A 148 -2.25 12.34 -15.58
N TYR A 149 -2.99 11.27 -15.30
CA TYR A 149 -3.34 10.85 -13.95
C TYR A 149 -2.62 9.55 -13.62
N VAL A 150 -1.87 9.51 -12.54
CA VAL A 150 -1.30 8.26 -12.03
C VAL A 150 -2.40 7.47 -11.33
N ASP A 151 -2.65 6.25 -11.79
CA ASP A 151 -3.67 5.39 -11.21
C ASP A 151 -3.09 4.43 -10.17
N TRP A 152 -1.79 4.14 -10.26
CA TRP A 152 -1.02 3.35 -9.31
C TRP A 152 0.48 3.62 -9.47
N ALA A 153 1.19 3.64 -8.34
CA ALA A 153 2.65 3.60 -8.28
C ALA A 153 3.08 2.65 -7.15
N GLY A 154 4.18 1.93 -7.34
CA GLY A 154 4.75 1.08 -6.29
C GLY A 154 6.23 0.80 -6.51
N ALA A 155 7.01 0.87 -5.44
CA ALA A 155 8.41 0.51 -5.44
C ALA A 155 8.57 -1.02 -5.63
N MET A 156 9.39 -1.40 -6.60
CA MET A 156 9.66 -2.79 -6.96
C MET A 156 10.96 -3.28 -6.35
N THR A 157 12.00 -2.45 -6.39
CA THR A 157 13.33 -2.76 -5.84
C THR A 157 13.91 -1.54 -5.17
N VAL A 158 14.63 -1.76 -4.07
CA VAL A 158 15.37 -0.73 -3.34
C VAL A 158 16.78 -1.25 -3.13
N THR A 159 17.77 -0.59 -3.72
CA THR A 159 19.17 -1.00 -3.64
C THR A 159 20.02 0.15 -3.10
N GLU A 160 20.77 -0.08 -2.04
CA GLU A 160 21.76 0.91 -1.58
C GLU A 160 22.95 0.92 -2.55
N VAL A 161 23.19 2.07 -3.20
CA VAL A 161 24.24 2.25 -4.22
C VAL A 161 25.45 3.02 -3.68
N ALA A 162 25.26 3.78 -2.60
CA ALA A 162 26.28 4.42 -1.79
C ALA A 162 25.73 4.61 -0.36
N PRO A 163 26.56 4.88 0.67
CA PRO A 163 26.08 5.06 2.02
C PRO A 163 24.90 6.03 2.09
N LEU A 164 23.77 5.56 2.61
CA LEU A 164 22.52 6.33 2.75
C LEU A 164 21.92 6.84 1.42
N THR A 165 22.30 6.24 0.30
CA THR A 165 21.82 6.59 -1.04
C THR A 165 21.28 5.34 -1.70
N TYR A 166 20.00 5.39 -2.07
CA TYR A 166 19.26 4.27 -2.58
C TYR A 166 18.83 4.54 -4.02
N GLU A 167 19.05 3.56 -4.89
CA GLU A 167 18.39 3.49 -6.17
C GLU A 167 17.09 2.70 -6.01
N VAL A 168 15.96 3.36 -6.26
CA VAL A 168 14.63 2.81 -6.14
C VAL A 168 14.01 2.71 -7.52
N GLU A 169 13.57 1.51 -7.88
CA GLU A 169 12.77 1.31 -9.08
C GLU A 169 11.29 1.39 -8.69
N VAL A 170 10.56 2.32 -9.32
CA VAL A 170 9.12 2.47 -9.14
C VAL A 170 8.41 2.09 -10.43
N LEU A 171 7.43 1.19 -10.34
CA LEU A 171 6.53 0.90 -11.45
C LEU A 171 5.33 1.84 -11.33
N VAL A 172 5.06 2.61 -12.38
CA VAL A 172 3.97 3.58 -12.45
C VAL A 172 3.01 3.20 -13.56
N ARG A 173 1.72 3.22 -13.29
CA ARG A 173 0.66 3.12 -14.29
C ARG A 173 -0.14 4.42 -14.30
N SER A 174 -0.52 4.85 -15.49
CA SER A 174 -1.20 6.14 -15.68
C SER A 174 -2.28 6.09 -16.74
N LEU A 175 -3.16 7.07 -16.65
CA LEU A 175 -4.25 7.36 -17.57
C LEU A 175 -3.94 8.70 -18.23
N VAL A 176 -4.05 8.76 -19.55
CA VAL A 176 -4.03 10.02 -20.28
C VAL A 176 -5.46 10.36 -20.64
N SER A 177 -5.90 11.56 -20.25
CA SER A 177 -7.18 12.11 -20.68
C SER A 177 -7.04 12.67 -22.09
N SER A 178 -7.92 12.28 -23.00
CA SER A 178 -8.09 12.94 -24.30
C SER A 178 -9.11 14.09 -24.20
N PRO A 179 -9.07 15.06 -25.13
CA PRO A 179 -9.98 16.22 -25.10
C PRO A 179 -11.48 15.87 -25.15
N ASP A 180 -11.84 14.66 -25.57
CA ASP A 180 -13.21 14.12 -25.58
C ASP A 180 -13.68 13.57 -24.22
N GLY A 181 -12.82 13.61 -23.19
CA GLY A 181 -13.10 13.12 -21.85
C GLY A 181 -12.88 11.61 -21.68
N ALA A 182 -12.39 10.91 -22.71
CA ALA A 182 -12.00 9.51 -22.58
C ALA A 182 -10.63 9.38 -21.89
N PHE A 183 -10.46 8.32 -21.09
CA PHE A 183 -9.18 7.98 -20.47
C PHE A 183 -8.55 6.79 -21.16
N THR A 184 -7.32 6.97 -21.64
CA THR A 184 -6.52 5.89 -22.22
C THR A 184 -5.45 5.45 -21.23
N ARG A 185 -5.50 4.17 -20.81
CA ARG A 185 -4.44 3.55 -20.00
C ARG A 185 -3.14 3.49 -20.79
N GLN A 186 -2.09 4.01 -20.18
CA GLN A 186 -0.74 3.87 -20.71
C GLN A 186 -0.14 2.53 -20.26
N PRO A 187 0.77 1.95 -21.06
CA PRO A 187 1.62 0.88 -20.58
C PRO A 187 2.33 1.31 -19.28
N PRO A 188 2.51 0.40 -18.31
CA PRO A 188 3.30 0.69 -17.12
C PRO A 188 4.68 1.23 -17.49
N ARG A 189 5.23 2.14 -16.69
CA ARG A 189 6.56 2.73 -16.85
C ARG A 189 7.40 2.40 -15.64
N ARG A 190 8.68 2.08 -15.86
CA ARG A 190 9.68 1.94 -14.81
C ARG A 190 10.36 3.28 -14.64
N VAL A 191 10.36 3.81 -13.43
CA VAL A 191 10.97 5.07 -13.03
C VAL A 191 12.07 4.75 -12.04
N LEU A 192 13.32 4.94 -12.44
CA LEU A 192 14.48 4.73 -11.59
C LEU A 192 14.84 6.05 -10.91
N VAL A 193 14.74 6.07 -9.58
CA VAL A 193 14.93 7.27 -8.75
C VAL A 193 16.10 7.03 -7.80
N GLU A 194 17.07 7.94 -7.79
CA GLU A 194 18.12 7.92 -6.76
C GLU A 194 17.73 8.86 -5.62
N VAL A 195 17.66 8.31 -4.42
CA VAL A 195 17.21 9.00 -3.20
C VAL A 195 18.32 8.95 -2.15
N ALA A 196 18.77 10.11 -1.71
CA ALA A 196 19.64 10.24 -0.55
C ALA A 196 18.80 10.48 0.71
N VAL A 197 19.04 9.68 1.75
CA VAL A 197 18.38 9.79 3.05
C VAL A 197 19.40 10.21 4.10
N SER A 198 19.48 11.50 4.42
CA SER A 198 20.38 11.96 5.49
C SER A 198 19.92 11.49 6.87
N THR A 199 20.86 11.25 7.78
CA THR A 199 20.57 10.91 9.19
C THR A 199 19.80 12.01 9.95
N GLU A 200 19.83 13.25 9.45
CA GLU A 200 19.26 14.43 10.12
C GLU A 200 18.16 15.13 9.29
N GLY A 201 17.90 14.68 8.06
CA GLY A 201 17.08 15.41 7.10
C GLY A 201 16.18 14.52 6.26
N ALA A 202 15.19 15.14 5.63
CA ALA A 202 14.22 14.45 4.78
C ALA A 202 14.91 13.77 3.57
N PRO A 203 14.37 12.64 3.09
CA PRO A 203 14.78 12.05 1.82
C PRO A 203 14.71 13.08 0.69
N ARG A 204 15.65 13.00 -0.26
CA ARG A 204 15.67 13.87 -1.43
C ARG A 204 16.15 13.12 -2.67
N VAL A 205 15.59 13.49 -3.81
CA VAL A 205 16.08 13.04 -5.12
C VAL A 205 17.38 13.76 -5.44
N THR A 206 18.41 13.01 -5.86
CA THR A 206 19.76 13.54 -6.11
C THR A 206 20.04 13.85 -7.58
N ARG A 207 19.30 13.22 -8.50
CA ARG A 207 19.45 13.35 -9.96
C ARG A 207 18.11 13.14 -10.67
N PRO A 208 17.94 13.64 -11.91
CA PRO A 208 16.75 13.34 -12.71
C PRO A 208 16.50 11.82 -12.83
N PRO A 209 15.24 11.37 -12.86
CA PRO A 209 14.93 9.95 -12.96
C PRO A 209 15.24 9.42 -14.37
N THR A 210 15.50 8.11 -14.45
CA THR A 210 15.46 7.40 -15.74
C THR A 210 14.09 6.78 -15.92
N VAL A 211 13.46 7.01 -17.06
CA VAL A 211 12.13 6.47 -17.37
C VAL A 211 12.22 5.52 -18.55
N SER A 212 11.71 4.30 -18.39
CA SER A 212 11.60 3.32 -19.46
C SER A 212 10.21 2.69 -19.50
N ALA A 213 9.83 2.11 -20.64
CA ALA A 213 8.62 1.31 -20.72
C ALA A 213 8.77 0.07 -19.81
N GLY A 214 7.71 -0.27 -19.09
CA GLY A 214 7.55 -1.56 -18.45
C GLY A 214 7.22 -2.60 -19.51
N GLU A 215 7.92 -3.74 -19.47
CA GLU A 215 7.63 -4.84 -20.38
C GLU A 215 6.36 -5.57 -19.91
N ALA A 216 5.32 -5.54 -20.73
CA ALA A 216 4.15 -6.37 -20.49
C ALA A 216 4.49 -7.81 -20.93
N ALA A 217 4.42 -8.75 -19.99
CA ALA A 217 4.55 -10.17 -20.33
C ALA A 217 3.46 -10.56 -21.33
N ALA A 218 3.83 -11.29 -22.38
CA ALA A 218 2.86 -11.84 -23.32
C ALA A 218 1.89 -12.77 -22.57
N PRO A 219 0.58 -12.68 -22.83
CA PRO A 219 -0.39 -13.55 -22.18
C PRO A 219 -0.09 -15.00 -22.55
N GLN A 220 -0.02 -15.88 -21.54
CA GLN A 220 0.05 -17.31 -21.80
C GLN A 220 -1.34 -17.80 -22.25
N PRO A 221 -1.45 -18.49 -23.40
CA PRO A 221 -2.73 -19.00 -23.86
C PRO A 221 -3.24 -20.10 -22.93
N MET A 222 -4.53 -20.06 -22.64
CA MET A 222 -5.25 -21.15 -21.95
C MET A 222 -6.12 -21.89 -22.98
N ALA A 223 -5.90 -23.19 -23.14
CA ALA A 223 -6.66 -24.03 -24.07
C ALA A 223 -7.94 -24.53 -23.40
N LEU A 224 -9.02 -23.75 -23.50
CA LEU A 224 -10.32 -24.13 -22.97
C LEU A 224 -11.03 -25.12 -23.92
N GLY A 225 -11.34 -26.30 -23.42
CA GLY A 225 -12.12 -27.33 -24.09
C GLY A 225 -13.60 -27.29 -23.72
N ALA A 226 -14.39 -28.10 -24.42
CA ALA A 226 -15.79 -28.33 -24.09
C ALA A 226 -15.90 -29.20 -22.83
N LEU A 227 -16.86 -28.87 -21.96
CA LEU A 227 -17.21 -29.67 -20.79
C LEU A 227 -18.24 -30.75 -21.15
N PRO A 228 -18.28 -31.85 -20.38
CA PRO A 228 -19.46 -32.72 -20.35
C PRO A 228 -20.73 -31.91 -20.05
N GLU A 229 -21.83 -32.16 -20.76
CA GLU A 229 -23.06 -31.37 -20.67
C GLU A 229 -23.64 -31.32 -19.25
N SER A 230 -23.58 -32.43 -18.52
CA SER A 230 -24.05 -32.52 -17.14
C SER A 230 -23.27 -31.59 -16.21
N LEU A 231 -21.94 -31.62 -16.31
CA LEU A 231 -21.06 -30.75 -15.53
C LEU A 231 -21.26 -29.28 -15.91
N LYS A 232 -21.41 -29.00 -17.21
CA LYS A 232 -21.69 -27.64 -17.69
C LYS A 232 -22.98 -27.10 -17.06
N ALA A 233 -24.07 -27.87 -17.09
CA ALA A 233 -25.35 -27.45 -16.53
C ALA A 233 -25.27 -27.22 -15.01
N GLU A 234 -24.55 -28.08 -14.28
CA GLU A 234 -24.31 -27.92 -12.85
C GLU A 234 -23.55 -26.62 -12.54
N VAL A 235 -22.44 -26.37 -13.24
CA VAL A 235 -21.63 -25.17 -13.05
C VAL A 235 -22.39 -23.91 -13.44
N GLU A 236 -23.17 -23.95 -14.53
CA GLU A 236 -23.98 -22.79 -14.96
C GLU A 236 -25.04 -22.41 -13.93
N ALA A 237 -25.70 -23.40 -13.32
CA ALA A 237 -26.69 -23.17 -12.28
C ALA A 237 -26.08 -22.56 -11.01
N ALA A 238 -24.86 -22.96 -10.65
CA ALA A 238 -24.20 -22.52 -9.41
C ALA A 238 -23.37 -21.23 -9.56
N HIS A 239 -22.75 -21.01 -10.73
CA HIS A 239 -21.70 -20.01 -10.90
C HIS A 239 -21.89 -19.07 -12.10
N GLY A 240 -22.87 -19.35 -12.96
CA GLY A 240 -23.17 -18.56 -14.16
C GLY A 240 -22.55 -19.12 -15.45
N PRO A 241 -22.72 -18.40 -16.58
CA PRO A 241 -22.42 -18.93 -17.91
C PRO A 241 -21.00 -19.50 -18.06
N VAL A 242 -20.88 -20.72 -18.57
CA VAL A 242 -19.59 -21.39 -18.77
C VAL A 242 -18.97 -20.95 -20.10
N VAL A 243 -17.70 -20.55 -20.06
CA VAL A 243 -16.88 -20.26 -21.25
C VAL A 243 -16.23 -21.53 -21.78
N GLY A 244 -15.74 -22.38 -20.90
CA GLY A 244 -15.05 -23.63 -21.22
C GLY A 244 -14.23 -24.14 -20.03
N GLY A 245 -13.46 -25.20 -20.22
CA GLY A 245 -12.68 -25.78 -19.12
C GLY A 245 -11.62 -26.76 -19.58
N GLU A 246 -10.77 -27.15 -18.64
CA GLU A 246 -9.71 -28.12 -18.84
C GLU A 246 -9.76 -29.21 -17.75
N PRO A 247 -9.54 -30.49 -18.10
CA PRO A 247 -9.44 -31.54 -17.12
C PRO A 247 -8.16 -31.38 -16.30
N LEU A 248 -8.26 -31.57 -14.99
CA LEU A 248 -7.13 -31.54 -14.09
C LEU A 248 -6.52 -32.93 -13.92
N PRO A 249 -5.21 -33.05 -13.66
CA PRO A 249 -4.56 -34.35 -13.39
C PRO A 249 -5.17 -35.13 -12.21
N SER A 250 -5.85 -34.43 -11.30
CA SER A 250 -6.55 -35.01 -10.14
C SER A 250 -7.90 -35.65 -10.47
N GLY A 251 -8.35 -35.61 -11.73
CA GLY A 251 -9.65 -36.15 -12.17
C GLY A 251 -10.81 -35.15 -12.09
N GLY A 252 -10.58 -33.95 -11.56
CA GLY A 252 -11.55 -32.84 -11.57
C GLY A 252 -11.46 -31.96 -12.81
N TRP A 253 -12.18 -30.84 -12.81
CA TRP A 253 -12.17 -29.85 -13.88
C TRP A 253 -11.83 -28.46 -13.37
N ARG A 254 -11.05 -27.73 -14.16
CA ARG A 254 -10.90 -26.28 -14.03
C ARG A 254 -11.82 -25.64 -15.06
N VAL A 255 -12.83 -24.91 -14.60
CA VAL A 255 -13.88 -24.33 -15.44
C VAL A 255 -13.81 -22.82 -15.37
N VAL A 256 -13.86 -22.16 -16.53
CA VAL A 256 -13.96 -20.70 -16.64
C VAL A 256 -15.42 -20.31 -16.83
N VAL A 257 -15.93 -19.46 -15.94
CA VAL A 257 -17.29 -18.93 -15.96
C VAL A 257 -17.29 -17.41 -16.09
N MET A 258 -18.33 -16.82 -16.67
CA MET A 258 -18.56 -15.37 -16.66
C MET A 258 -19.43 -14.99 -15.47
N ALA A 259 -18.82 -14.48 -14.40
CA ALA A 259 -19.53 -14.05 -13.20
C ALA A 259 -19.78 -12.54 -13.20
N THR A 260 -20.97 -12.11 -12.77
CA THR A 260 -21.28 -10.69 -12.56
C THR A 260 -20.77 -10.25 -11.19
N ASP A 261 -19.92 -9.24 -11.17
CA ASP A 261 -19.40 -8.64 -9.94
C ASP A 261 -20.36 -7.57 -9.38
N PRO A 262 -20.18 -7.12 -8.12
CA PRO A 262 -21.06 -6.11 -7.51
C PRO A 262 -21.09 -4.77 -8.26
N ASP A 263 -20.08 -4.48 -9.07
CA ASP A 263 -20.04 -3.31 -9.95
C ASP A 263 -20.83 -3.49 -11.26
N GLY A 264 -21.53 -4.63 -11.41
CA GLY A 264 -22.33 -4.97 -12.59
C GLY A 264 -21.52 -5.47 -13.78
N VAL A 265 -20.18 -5.52 -13.67
CA VAL A 265 -19.31 -5.97 -14.76
C VAL A 265 -19.20 -7.50 -14.71
N ARG A 266 -19.33 -8.14 -15.87
CA ARG A 266 -19.10 -9.59 -16.00
C ARG A 266 -17.63 -9.89 -16.25
N ARG A 267 -17.01 -10.69 -15.38
CA ARG A 267 -15.60 -11.06 -15.47
C ARG A 267 -15.42 -12.58 -15.51
N PRO A 268 -14.42 -13.08 -16.25
CA PRO A 268 -14.07 -14.49 -16.22
C PRO A 268 -13.53 -14.87 -14.83
N ARG A 269 -14.01 -15.97 -14.27
CA ARG A 269 -13.53 -16.54 -13.00
C ARG A 269 -13.27 -18.03 -13.18
N THR A 270 -12.32 -18.55 -12.43
CA THR A 270 -12.02 -19.97 -12.40
C THR A 270 -12.75 -20.64 -11.24
N VAL A 271 -13.44 -21.74 -11.53
CA VAL A 271 -14.04 -22.66 -10.55
C VAL A 271 -13.36 -24.01 -10.71
N VAL A 272 -12.99 -24.64 -9.60
CA VAL A 272 -12.46 -26.00 -9.59
C VAL A 272 -13.58 -26.93 -9.12
N VAL A 273 -13.93 -27.89 -9.96
CA VAL A 273 -14.92 -28.93 -9.64
C VAL A 273 -14.18 -30.24 -9.39
N GLY A 274 -14.51 -30.90 -8.28
CA GLY A 274 -13.96 -32.20 -7.93
C GLY A 274 -14.43 -33.31 -8.89
N PRO A 275 -13.85 -34.52 -8.74
CA PRO A 275 -14.32 -35.71 -9.44
C PRO A 275 -15.74 -36.13 -9.01
#